data_AF-A0A944MWZ0-F1
#
_entry.id   AF-A0A944MWZ0-F1
#
_cell.length_a   1.000
_cell.length_b   1.000
_cell.length_c   1.000
_cell.angle_alpha   90.00
_cell.angle_beta   90.00
_cell.angle_gamma   90.00
#
_symmetry.space_group_name_H-M   'P 1'
#
loop_
_entity.id
_entity.type
_entity.pdbx_description
1 polymer ?
#
loop_
_entity_poly.entity_id
_entity_poly.type
_entity_poly.pdbx_seq_one_letter_code
_entity_poly.pdbx_strand_id
1 'polypeptide(L)' 'KGKVNAELVRMGMAWLYRRYGNSTAMQGFEDYAKENKIGLWADKNTIAPWDWRKGKR' A
#
# COMPACT_ATOMS: atom_id res chain seq x y z
N LYS A 1 -3.47 15.44 11.59
CA LYS A 1 -3.92 14.03 11.44
C LYS A 1 -3.65 13.60 9.99
N GLY A 2 -2.84 12.57 9.74
CA GLY A 2 -2.41 12.16 8.38
C GLY A 2 -1.06 11.44 8.34
N LYS A 3 -0.21 11.65 9.36
CA LYS A 3 1.12 11.03 9.46
C LYS A 3 1.08 9.50 9.64
N VAL A 4 0.12 8.99 10.43
CA VAL A 4 0.01 7.55 10.71
C VAL A 4 -0.28 6.74 9.44
N ASN A 5 -1.24 7.18 8.62
CA ASN A 5 -1.56 6.46 7.38
C ASN A 5 -0.39 6.44 6.40
N ALA A 6 0.35 7.56 6.29
CA ALA A 6 1.54 7.61 5.45
C ALA A 6 2.64 6.66 5.94
N GLU A 7 2.86 6.59 7.25
CA GLU A 7 3.85 5.68 7.84
C GLU A 7 3.46 4.21 7.69
N LEU A 8 2.18 3.89 7.84
CA LEU A 8 1.66 2.53 7.61
C LEU A 8 1.87 2.08 6.15
N VAL A 9 1.68 2.98 5.17
CA VAL A 9 1.98 2.67 3.76
C VAL A 9 3.47 2.49 3.55
N ARG A 10 4.30 3.36 4.12
CA ARG A 10 5.77 3.28 4.04
C ARG A 10 6.33 2.00 4.65
N MET A 11 5.77 1.55 5.77
CA MET A 11 6.12 0.29 6.42
C MET A 11 5.51 -0.94 5.73
N GLY A 12 4.81 -0.75 4.59
CA GLY A 12 4.16 -1.85 3.89
C GLY A 12 3.04 -2.52 4.67
N MET A 13 2.48 -1.85 5.67
CA MET A 13 1.36 -2.35 6.49
C MET A 13 -0.01 -2.00 5.91
N ALA A 14 -0.06 -1.07 4.96
CA ALA A 14 -1.29 -0.61 4.34
C ALA A 14 -1.13 -0.37 2.83
N TRP A 15 -2.24 -0.48 2.12
CA TRP A 15 -2.34 -0.14 0.70
C TRP A 15 -2.76 1.31 0.51
N LEU A 16 -2.16 1.99 -0.45
CA LEU A 16 -2.62 3.32 -0.87
C LEU A 16 -3.98 3.19 -1.57
N TYR A 17 -5.02 3.73 -0.96
CA TYR A 17 -6.34 3.76 -1.58
C TYR A 17 -6.56 5.07 -2.34
N ARG A 18 -6.30 5.01 -3.66
CA ARG A 18 -6.37 6.14 -4.60
C ARG A 18 -7.73 6.87 -4.62
N ARG A 19 -8.81 6.23 -4.16
CA ARG A 19 -10.14 6.84 -4.10
C ARG A 19 -10.26 7.99 -3.10
N TYR A 20 -9.48 7.98 -2.01
CA TYR A 20 -9.54 9.01 -0.96
C TYR A 20 -8.39 10.03 -1.02
N GLY A 21 -7.53 9.96 -2.05
CA GLY A 21 -6.49 10.95 -2.27
C GLY A 21 -5.32 10.39 -3.08
N ASN A 22 -4.99 11.09 -4.17
CA ASN A 22 -3.78 10.86 -4.95
C ASN A 22 -2.69 11.82 -4.46
N SER A 23 -2.16 11.59 -3.26
CA SER A 23 -0.98 12.33 -2.82
C SER A 23 0.27 11.66 -3.38
N THR A 24 1.04 12.38 -4.19
CA THR A 24 2.31 11.91 -4.78
C THR A 24 3.26 11.37 -3.70
N ALA A 25 3.23 11.94 -2.50
CA ALA A 25 4.01 11.46 -1.36
C ALA A 25 3.62 10.02 -0.93
N MET A 26 2.33 9.67 -0.94
CA MET A 26 1.90 8.32 -0.60
C MET A 26 2.26 7.30 -1.68
N GLN A 27 2.27 7.70 -2.95
CA GLN A 27 2.78 6.83 -4.02
C GLN A 27 4.26 6.51 -3.80
N GLY A 28 5.09 7.52 -3.51
CA GLY A 28 6.50 7.29 -3.19
C GLY A 28 6.72 6.36 -2.00
N PHE A 29 5.87 6.41 -0.97
CA PHE A 29 5.94 5.46 0.15
C PHE A 29 5.52 4.04 -0.22
N GLU A 30 4.49 3.89 -1.04
CA GLU A 30 4.04 2.59 -1.54
C GLU A 30 5.13 1.96 -2.43
N ASP A 31 5.72 2.73 -3.33
CA ASP A 31 6.77 2.29 -4.23
C ASP A 31 8.03 1.90 -3.46
N TYR A 32 8.43 2.70 -2.46
CA TYR A 32 9.52 2.35 -1.56
C TYR A 32 9.28 1.01 -0.84
N ALA A 33 8.07 0.80 -0.31
CA ALA A 33 7.72 -0.43 0.39
C ALA A 33 7.71 -1.65 -0.56
N LYS A 34 7.28 -1.47 -1.82
CA LYS A 34 7.32 -2.50 -2.87
C LYS A 34 8.74 -2.87 -3.27
N GLU A 35 9.58 -1.88 -3.58
CA GLU A 35 10.96 -2.08 -4.00
C GLU A 35 11.78 -2.79 -2.91
N ASN A 36 11.56 -2.41 -1.65
CA ASN A 36 12.25 -2.99 -0.50
C ASN A 36 11.54 -4.24 0.05
N LYS A 37 10.44 -4.70 -0.57
CA LYS A 37 9.68 -5.89 -0.17
C LYS A 37 9.32 -5.89 1.32
N ILE A 38 8.81 -4.75 1.80
CA ILE A 38 8.52 -4.52 3.22
C ILE A 38 7.07 -4.93 3.52
N GLY A 39 6.86 -5.63 4.64
CA GLY A 39 5.53 -5.93 5.16
C GLY A 39 4.72 -6.79 4.20
N LEU A 40 3.56 -6.29 3.77
CA LEU A 40 2.72 -6.92 2.77
C LEU A 40 3.56 -7.28 1.53
N TRP A 41 4.35 -6.36 1.00
CA TRP A 41 5.11 -6.56 -0.24
C TRP A 41 6.26 -7.58 -0.17
N ALA A 42 6.52 -8.17 1.01
CA ALA A 42 7.44 -9.29 1.15
C ALA A 42 6.91 -10.57 0.49
N ASP A 43 5.59 -10.75 0.49
CA ASP A 43 4.94 -11.88 -0.16
C ASP A 43 4.68 -11.56 -1.64
N LYS A 44 5.01 -12.52 -2.52
CA LYS A 44 4.78 -12.41 -3.97
C LYS A 44 3.29 -12.46 -4.33
N ASN A 45 2.46 -13.02 -3.45
CA ASN A 45 1.03 -13.24 -3.68
C ASN A 45 0.16 -12.18 -2.98
N THR A 46 0.70 -11.00 -2.68
CA THR A 46 -0.12 -9.96 -2.08
C THR A 46 -1.13 -9.40 -3.05
N ILE A 47 -2.40 -9.69 -2.77
CA ILE A 47 -3.54 -9.19 -3.51
C ILE A 47 -4.06 -7.95 -2.80
N ALA A 48 -4.28 -6.88 -3.57
CA ALA A 48 -4.83 -5.67 -3.02
C ALA A 48 -6.24 -5.91 -2.45
N PRO A 49 -6.65 -5.26 -1.35
CA PRO A 49 -7.95 -5.51 -0.73
C PRO A 49 -9.13 -5.25 -1.68
N TRP A 50 -8.99 -4.31 -2.61
CA TRP A 50 -10.01 -4.04 -3.63
C TRP A 50 -10.06 -5.09 -4.73
N ASP A 51 -8.93 -5.73 -5.05
CA ASP A 51 -8.87 -6.83 -6.01
C ASP A 51 -9.43 -8.11 -5.37
N TRP A 52 -9.12 -8.36 -4.11
CA TRP A 52 -9.72 -9.44 -3.32
C TRP A 52 -11.24 -9.28 -3.20
N ARG A 53 -11.73 -8.07 -2.90
CA ARG A 53 -13.18 -7.77 -2.89
C ARG A 53 -13.85 -7.96 -4.26
N LYS A 54 -13.09 -7.86 -5.35
CA LYS A 54 -13.57 -8.14 -6.72
C LYS A 54 -13.47 -9.62 -7.09
N GLY A 55 -13.00 -10.48 -6.20
CA GLY A 55 -12.90 -11.92 -6.41
C GLY A 55 -11.61 -12.38 -7.09
N LYS A 56 -10.59 -11.53 -7.22
CA LYS A 56 -9.25 -12.02 -7.60
C LYS A 56 -8.66 -12.82 -6.44
N ARG A 57 -8.19 -14.03 -6.74
CA ARG A 57 -7.57 -14.97 -5.81
C ARG A 57 -6.33 -15.55 -6.47
#